data_AF-A0A811PP46-F1
#
_entry.id   AF-A0A811PP46-F1
#
_cell.length_a   1.000
_cell.length_b   1.000
_cell.length_c   1.000
_cell.angle_alpha   90.00
_cell.angle_beta   90.00
_cell.angle_gamma   90.00
#
_symmetry.space_group_name_H-M   'P 1'
#
loop_
_entity.id
_entity.type
_entity.pdbx_description
1 polymer ?
#
loop_
_entity_poly.entity_id
_entity_poly.type
_entity_poly.pdbx_seq_one_letter_code
_entity_poly.pdbx_strand_id
1 'polypeptide(L)'
;MEDGAGAKDSGATEHDAAAAAALRINWASCYVPLHDHDAHFRITKRGVLGVADGVDTYAEYGVDTGTFCHGLMTSASTEVVGLEPSTRVYPCALLEWANDETTASDVRRHRRS
;
A
#
# COMPACT_ATOMS: atom_id res chain seq x y z
N MET A 1 40.96 -47.00 -6.33
CA MET A 1 41.03 -46.20 -5.08
C MET A 1 41.13 -44.75 -5.50
N GLU A 2 40.16 -43.88 -5.30
CA GLU A 2 38.83 -43.94 -4.68
C GLU A 2 37.96 -42.87 -5.35
N ASP A 3 36.69 -43.20 -5.58
CA ASP A 3 35.63 -42.24 -5.89
C ASP A 3 35.27 -41.48 -4.61
N GLY A 4 35.21 -40.15 -4.67
CA GLY A 4 34.92 -39.30 -3.51
C GLY A 4 33.95 -38.17 -3.86
N ALA A 5 32.70 -38.50 -4.15
CA ALA A 5 31.62 -37.53 -4.31
C ALA A 5 31.25 -36.91 -2.94
N GLY A 6 31.66 -35.66 -2.72
CA GLY A 6 31.28 -34.88 -1.54
C GLY A 6 29.82 -34.42 -1.64
N ALA A 7 28.92 -35.10 -0.95
CA ALA A 7 27.57 -34.61 -0.70
C ALA A 7 27.63 -33.49 0.36
N LYS A 8 27.43 -32.23 -0.05
CA LYS A 8 27.15 -31.14 0.88
C LYS A 8 25.66 -31.16 1.22
N ASP A 9 25.33 -31.79 2.33
CA ASP A 9 24.05 -31.59 3.01
C ASP A 9 23.97 -30.12 3.45
N SER A 10 23.29 -29.32 2.64
CA SER A 10 22.97 -27.93 2.98
C SER A 10 21.58 -27.95 3.57
N GLY A 11 21.49 -28.36 4.84
CA GLY A 11 20.27 -28.21 5.62
C GLY A 11 19.85 -26.74 5.61
N ALA A 12 18.60 -26.50 5.21
CA ALA A 12 18.00 -25.17 5.23
C ALA A 12 18.16 -24.58 6.64
N THR A 13 18.82 -23.42 6.71
CA THR A 13 18.98 -22.73 7.99
C THR A 13 17.62 -22.20 8.46
N GLU A 14 17.45 -21.99 9.77
CA GLU A 14 16.20 -21.43 10.33
C GLU A 14 15.77 -20.10 9.66
N HIS A 15 16.73 -19.38 9.08
CA HIS A 15 16.50 -18.19 8.25
C HIS A 15 15.73 -18.49 6.94
N ASP A 16 15.97 -19.64 6.30
CA ASP A 16 15.21 -20.10 5.11
C ASP A 16 13.80 -20.56 5.50
N ALA A 17 13.64 -21.16 6.68
CA ALA A 17 12.32 -21.53 7.21
C ALA A 17 11.48 -20.30 7.61
N ALA A 18 12.12 -19.25 8.14
CA ALA A 18 11.47 -17.96 8.42
C ALA A 18 11.12 -17.20 7.13
N ALA A 19 11.93 -17.30 6.08
CA ALA A 19 11.61 -16.77 4.74
C ALA A 19 10.43 -17.50 4.08
N ALA A 20 10.22 -18.79 4.41
CA ALA A 20 9.09 -19.58 3.94
C ALA A 20 7.76 -19.25 4.66
N ALA A 21 7.81 -18.65 5.85
CA ALA A 21 6.63 -18.17 6.56
C ALA A 21 6.32 -16.73 6.13
N ALA A 22 5.39 -16.57 5.18
CA ALA A 22 4.91 -15.25 4.78
C ALA A 22 4.47 -14.42 6.02
N LEU A 23 5.09 -13.26 6.24
CA LEU A 23 4.76 -12.35 7.34
C LEU A 23 3.27 -11.97 7.26
N ARG A 24 2.48 -12.34 8.27
CA ARG A 24 1.03 -12.06 8.30
C ARG A 24 0.75 -10.88 9.22
N ILE A 25 -0.01 -9.91 8.70
CA ILE A 25 -0.47 -8.75 9.47
C ILE A 25 -1.88 -9.05 10.02
N ASN A 26 -2.03 -8.99 11.35
CA ASN A 26 -3.33 -8.91 12.03
C ASN A 26 -3.60 -7.44 12.36
N TRP A 27 -4.72 -6.86 11.91
CA TRP A 27 -4.94 -5.43 12.00
C TRP A 27 -6.41 -5.06 12.21
N ALA A 28 -6.62 -3.89 12.81
CA ALA A 28 -7.91 -3.25 13.05
C ALA A 28 -7.76 -1.72 12.93
N SER A 29 -8.84 -1.01 12.63
CA SER A 29 -8.90 0.45 12.61
C SER A 29 -10.12 0.97 13.38
N CYS A 30 -10.00 2.20 13.88
CA CYS A 30 -11.07 2.97 14.50
C CYS A 30 -10.90 4.43 14.09
N TYR A 31 -11.99 5.09 13.70
CA TYR A 31 -12.01 6.51 13.39
C TYR A 31 -12.70 7.28 14.50
N VAL A 32 -12.10 8.39 14.92
CA VAL A 32 -12.76 9.37 15.78
C VAL A 32 -13.26 10.49 14.85
N PRO A 33 -14.58 10.67 14.68
CA PRO A 33 -15.16 11.47 13.59
C PRO A 33 -15.09 12.99 13.84
N LEU A 34 -13.99 13.50 14.38
CA LEU A 34 -13.87 14.94 14.65
C LEU A 34 -13.71 15.74 13.34
N HIS A 35 -12.96 15.20 12.38
CA HIS A 35 -12.72 15.78 11.04
C HIS A 35 -12.67 14.63 10.02
N ASP A 36 -13.58 14.61 9.05
CA ASP A 36 -13.74 13.52 8.06
C ASP A 36 -12.75 13.67 6.89
N HIS A 37 -11.49 13.98 7.22
CA HIS A 37 -10.44 14.24 6.24
C HIS A 37 -9.44 13.09 6.11
N ASP A 38 -9.59 12.05 6.93
CA ASP A 38 -8.68 10.91 7.00
C ASP A 38 -9.21 9.71 6.20
N ALA A 39 -8.32 9.05 5.46
CA ALA A 39 -8.66 7.85 4.71
C ALA A 39 -7.65 6.72 4.99
N HIS A 40 -8.11 5.47 4.96
CA HIS A 40 -7.20 4.31 5.02
C HIS A 40 -7.66 3.20 4.08
N PHE A 41 -6.75 2.28 3.75
CA PHE A 41 -7.09 1.03 3.09
C PHE A 41 -6.27 -0.13 3.63
N ARG A 42 -6.79 -1.36 3.45
CA ARG A 42 -6.13 -2.61 3.83
C ARG A 42 -6.19 -3.65 2.71
N ILE A 43 -5.08 -4.33 2.44
CA ILE A 43 -5.03 -5.48 1.54
C ILE A 43 -4.27 -6.60 2.25
N THR A 44 -4.98 -7.34 3.10
CA THR A 44 -4.41 -8.39 3.97
C THR A 44 -3.68 -9.48 3.19
N LYS A 45 -4.17 -9.86 2.00
CA LYS A 45 -3.51 -10.86 1.14
C LYS A 45 -2.11 -10.44 0.70
N ARG A 46 -1.84 -9.13 0.65
CA ARG A 46 -0.55 -8.56 0.25
C ARG A 46 0.24 -7.97 1.41
N GLY A 47 -0.32 -7.97 2.62
CA GLY A 47 0.31 -7.31 3.78
C GLY A 47 0.48 -5.81 3.59
N VAL A 48 -0.42 -5.14 2.87
CA VAL A 48 -0.37 -3.69 2.62
C VAL A 48 -1.46 -2.97 3.38
N LEU A 49 -1.10 -1.85 3.99
CA LEU A 49 -1.95 -0.88 4.68
C LEU A 49 -1.49 0.50 4.24
N GLY A 50 -2.43 1.41 4.00
CA GLY A 50 -2.16 2.82 3.80
C GLY A 50 -3.10 3.66 4.64
N VAL A 51 -2.61 4.81 5.12
CA VAL A 51 -3.37 5.83 5.84
C VAL A 51 -2.97 7.18 5.26
N ALA A 52 -3.95 8.04 5.01
CA ALA A 52 -3.80 9.44 4.65
C ALA A 52 -4.51 10.29 5.70
N ASP A 53 -3.82 11.33 6.15
CA ASP A 53 -4.29 12.31 7.14
C ASP A 53 -4.47 13.65 6.41
N GLY A 54 -5.70 14.16 6.43
CA GLY A 54 -6.05 15.36 5.69
C GLY A 54 -5.77 16.61 6.50
N VAL A 55 -4.96 17.52 5.94
CA VAL A 55 -4.52 18.73 6.66
C VAL A 55 -5.48 19.90 6.41
N ASP A 56 -6.31 20.24 7.41
CA ASP A 56 -7.37 21.27 7.34
C ASP A 56 -6.95 22.63 6.73
N THR A 57 -5.69 23.04 6.89
CA THR A 57 -5.20 24.33 6.36
C THR A 57 -5.27 24.42 4.84
N TYR A 58 -5.35 23.29 4.13
CA TYR A 58 -5.52 23.28 2.67
C TYR A 58 -6.92 23.70 2.22
N ALA A 59 -7.91 23.72 3.11
CA ALA A 59 -9.23 24.27 2.82
C ALA A 59 -9.16 25.76 2.45
N GLU A 60 -8.20 26.52 3.01
CA GLU A 60 -7.97 27.93 2.67
C GLU A 60 -7.53 28.12 1.21
N TYR A 61 -6.99 27.07 0.59
CA TYR A 61 -6.57 27.05 -0.81
C TYR A 61 -7.62 26.41 -1.74
N GLY A 62 -8.83 26.14 -1.23
CA GLY A 62 -9.93 25.54 -2.00
C GLY A 62 -9.77 24.05 -2.25
N VAL A 63 -8.90 23.36 -1.50
CA VAL A 63 -8.71 21.91 -1.60
C VAL A 63 -9.64 21.23 -0.60
N ASP A 64 -10.47 20.30 -1.10
CA ASP A 64 -11.19 19.35 -0.24
C ASP A 64 -10.24 18.21 0.15
N THR A 65 -9.68 18.33 1.36
CA THR A 65 -8.67 17.40 1.88
C THR A 65 -9.21 16.01 2.11
N GLY A 66 -10.47 15.86 2.53
CA GLY A 66 -11.12 14.56 2.65
C GLY A 66 -11.26 13.88 1.30
N THR A 67 -11.78 14.59 0.30
CA THR A 67 -11.88 14.05 -1.08
C THR A 67 -10.50 13.65 -1.62
N PHE A 68 -9.47 14.46 -1.38
CA PHE A 68 -8.10 14.15 -1.81
C PHE A 68 -7.57 12.90 -1.11
N CYS A 69 -7.67 12.79 0.22
CA CYS A 69 -7.22 11.63 0.99
C CYS A 69 -7.94 10.35 0.55
N HIS A 70 -9.26 10.42 0.35
CA HIS A 70 -10.04 9.31 -0.18
C HIS A 70 -9.61 8.91 -1.60
N GLY A 71 -9.35 9.88 -2.47
CA GLY A 71 -8.83 9.65 -3.82
C GLY A 71 -7.46 8.97 -3.81
N LEU A 72 -6.55 9.46 -2.98
CA LEU A 72 -5.19 8.92 -2.81
C LEU A 72 -5.23 7.46 -2.36
N MET A 73 -5.99 7.17 -1.30
CA MET A 73 -6.12 5.80 -0.78
C MET A 73 -6.87 4.87 -1.74
N THR A 74 -7.88 5.38 -2.45
CA THR A 74 -8.62 4.60 -3.47
C THR A 74 -7.71 4.22 -4.62
N SER A 75 -6.94 5.18 -5.15
CA SER A 75 -5.98 4.95 -6.22
C SER A 75 -4.95 3.91 -5.79
N ALA A 76 -4.28 4.13 -4.64
CA ALA A 76 -3.28 3.20 -4.12
C ALA A 76 -3.84 1.78 -3.91
N SER A 77 -5.06 1.66 -3.36
CA SER A 77 -5.69 0.37 -3.16
C SER A 77 -6.00 -0.34 -4.49
N THR A 78 -6.44 0.42 -5.51
CA THR A 78 -6.76 -0.11 -6.83
C THR A 78 -5.53 -0.68 -7.51
N GLU A 79 -4.41 0.05 -7.48
CA GLU A 79 -3.14 -0.40 -8.03
C GLU A 79 -2.69 -1.69 -7.34
N VAL A 80 -2.67 -1.70 -6.00
CA VAL A 80 -2.23 -2.88 -5.23
C VAL A 80 -3.15 -4.09 -5.46
N VAL A 81 -4.45 -3.91 -5.66
CA VAL A 81 -5.37 -5.01 -6.03
C VAL A 81 -5.05 -5.54 -7.43
N GLY A 82 -4.66 -4.67 -8.37
CA GLY A 82 -4.38 -5.00 -9.77
C GLY A 82 -3.03 -5.69 -10.02
N LEU A 83 -2.09 -5.62 -9.08
CA LEU A 83 -0.78 -6.28 -9.23
C LEU A 83 -0.89 -7.81 -9.34
N GLU A 84 0.13 -8.46 -9.88
CA GLU A 84 0.28 -9.91 -9.82
C GLU A 84 0.62 -10.37 -8.38
N PRO A 85 0.21 -11.58 -7.94
CA PRO A 85 0.41 -12.05 -6.56
C PRO A 85 1.88 -12.05 -6.11
N SER A 86 2.82 -12.29 -7.02
CA SER A 86 4.26 -12.30 -6.75
C SER A 86 4.93 -10.92 -6.83
N THR A 87 4.22 -9.90 -7.31
CA THR A 87 4.80 -8.56 -7.46
C THR A 87 4.98 -7.90 -6.10
N ARG A 88 6.21 -7.47 -5.84
CA ARG A 88 6.55 -6.67 -4.66
C ARG A 88 5.98 -5.26 -4.80
N VAL A 89 5.35 -4.78 -3.74
CA VAL A 89 4.88 -3.39 -3.64
C VAL A 89 6.04 -2.51 -3.14
N TYR A 90 6.30 -1.41 -3.84
CA TYR A 90 7.26 -0.39 -3.43
C TYR A 90 6.47 0.84 -2.95
N PRO A 91 6.44 1.15 -1.64
CA PRO A 91 5.58 2.18 -1.09
C PRO A 91 5.75 3.56 -1.75
N CYS A 92 6.99 4.01 -2.00
CA CYS A 92 7.21 5.31 -2.63
C CYS A 92 6.62 5.40 -4.04
N ALA A 93 6.93 4.41 -4.89
CA ALA A 93 6.42 4.38 -6.27
C ALA A 93 4.88 4.28 -6.31
N LEU A 94 4.29 3.52 -5.39
CA LEU A 94 2.84 3.41 -5.25
C LEU A 94 2.20 4.76 -4.88
N LEU A 95 2.80 5.47 -3.92
CA LEU A 95 2.27 6.76 -3.45
C LEU A 95 2.45 7.87 -4.49
N GLU A 96 3.59 7.89 -5.20
CA GLU A 96 3.82 8.80 -6.32
C GLU A 96 2.75 8.61 -7.40
N TRP A 97 2.55 7.37 -7.85
CA TRP A 97 1.53 7.05 -8.84
C TRP A 97 0.11 7.41 -8.35
N ALA A 98 -0.22 7.08 -7.10
CA ALA A 98 -1.54 7.34 -6.53
C ALA A 98 -1.82 8.85 -6.41
N ASN A 99 -0.79 9.65 -6.12
CA ASN A 99 -0.89 11.10 -6.09
C ASN A 99 -1.19 11.67 -7.49
N ASP A 100 -0.44 11.22 -8.50
CA ASP A 100 -0.62 11.66 -9.89
C ASP A 100 -2.02 11.31 -10.40
N GLU A 101 -2.50 10.09 -10.12
CA GLU A 101 -3.83 9.64 -10.55
C GLU A 101 -4.97 10.38 -9.83
N THR A 102 -4.78 10.70 -8.54
CA THR A 102 -5.76 11.48 -7.76
C THR A 102 -5.86 12.90 -8.30
N THR A 103 -4.71 13.55 -8.50
CA THR A 103 -4.64 14.90 -9.08
C THR A 103 -5.27 14.94 -10.47
N ALA A 104 -4.98 13.95 -11.32
CA ALA A 104 -5.57 13.85 -12.65
C ALA A 104 -7.09 13.63 -12.59
N SER A 105 -7.56 12.84 -11.63
CA SER A 105 -9.00 12.60 -11.41
C SER A 105 -9.73 13.84 -10.96
N ASP A 106 -9.14 14.65 -10.08
CA ASP A 106 -9.73 15.89 -9.61
C ASP A 106 -9.87 16.92 -10.74
N VAL A 107 -8.87 17.02 -11.62
CA VAL A 107 -8.94 17.85 -12.84
C VAL A 107 -10.10 17.40 -13.73
N ARG A 108 -10.32 16.08 -13.89
CA ARG A 108 -11.43 15.54 -14.69
C ARG A 108 -12.80 15.83 -14.08
N ARG A 109 -12.90 15.89 -12.74
CA ARG A 109 -14.14 16.24 -12.03
C ARG A 109 -14.49 17.72 -12.21
N HIS A 110 -13.52 18.62 -12.06
CA HIS A 110 -13.72 20.07 -12.25
C HIS A 110 -14.05 20.46 -13.70
N ARG A 111 -13.60 19.69 -14.69
CA ARG A 111 -13.96 19.93 -16.10
C ARG A 111 -15.35 19.44 -16.49
N ARG A 112 -16.04 18.69 -15.63
CA ARG A 112 -17.36 18.10 -15.90
C ARG A 112 -18.50 18.77 -15.12
N SER A 113 -18.21 19.69 -14.20
CA SER A 113 -19.17 20.52 -13.46
C SER A 113 -19.41 21.84 -14.17
#